data_AF-A0A6L7VWU2-F1
#
_entry.id   AF-A0A6L7VWU2-F1
#
_cell.length_a   1.000
_cell.length_b   1.000
_cell.length_c   1.000
_cell.angle_alpha   90.00
_cell.angle_beta   90.00
_cell.angle_gamma   90.00
#
_symmetry.space_group_name_H-M   'P 1'
#
loop_
_entity.id
_entity.type
_entity.pdbx_description
1 polymer ?
#
loop_
_entity_poly.entity_id
_entity_poly.type
_entity_poly.pdbx_seq_one_letter_code
_entity_poly.pdbx_strand_id
1 'polypeptide(L)'
;MNFHTSIQITHEFDEFVVMKTPHSLVDNVDIGYRHIARTLYRHYEDEFDWIVVIFNISAEQQQWRKSDVKARCVLVRNSIAGDGAEDVDVGKLYGSPSRLKSVIVLPTKEPLIEGFILHELMHTWVDESSGTVLPTDYPGHWGFSSVNGKLGGFKKETLELVRDRVYAVGSFSPTGARLHDGGYGALELYLAGWIPKQEVPNILVAENVKWPVKIRDEWIWTIQAVEGFEAERITTWTIDQIVDRIGERVPNASESQKHFRMATVVVENEDFPFKLDDIAYFQQQIDLFSRPESILHLNEIVRKFHNFWDATGGRATISADMASAKIPDNSVVSVKDD
;
A
#
# COMPACT_ATOMS: atom_id res chain seq x y z
N MET A 1 -26.79 18.14 8.41
CA MET A 1 -26.38 17.74 9.77
C MET A 1 -25.02 18.36 9.98
N ASN A 2 -24.90 19.32 10.89
CA ASN A 2 -23.62 19.96 11.21
C ASN A 2 -22.83 19.02 12.12
N PHE A 3 -21.76 18.40 11.61
CA PHE A 3 -20.84 17.61 12.42
C PHE A 3 -19.91 18.59 13.15
N HIS A 4 -20.36 19.14 14.28
CA HIS A 4 -19.50 19.89 15.21
C HIS A 4 -18.62 18.93 16.01
N THR A 5 -17.72 18.24 15.31
CA THR A 5 -16.88 17.23 15.93
C THR A 5 -15.48 17.35 15.34
N SER A 6 -14.68 18.24 15.94
CA SER A 6 -13.34 18.59 15.47
C SER A 6 -12.35 17.47 15.76
N ILE A 7 -11.60 17.06 14.74
CA ILE A 7 -10.37 16.25 14.90
C ILE A 7 -9.29 17.17 15.49
N GLN A 8 -8.59 16.70 16.51
CA GLN A 8 -7.54 17.47 17.20
C GLN A 8 -6.28 16.62 17.36
N ILE A 9 -5.11 17.25 17.18
CA ILE A 9 -3.82 16.66 17.55
C ILE A 9 -3.74 16.69 19.08
N THR A 10 -3.58 15.53 19.71
CA THR A 10 -3.48 15.39 21.17
C THR A 10 -2.04 15.20 21.62
N HIS A 11 -1.19 14.61 20.78
CA HIS A 11 0.23 14.39 21.05
C HIS A 11 1.03 14.55 19.76
N GLU A 12 2.25 15.05 19.92
CA GLU A 12 3.22 15.18 18.83
C GLU A 12 4.52 14.51 19.25
N PHE A 13 5.05 13.67 18.37
CA PHE A 13 6.35 13.01 18.49
C PHE A 13 7.18 13.33 17.25
N ASP A 14 8.45 12.95 17.26
CA ASP A 14 9.35 13.20 16.15
C ASP A 14 8.93 12.40 14.90
N GLU A 15 8.34 11.21 15.05
CA GLU A 15 8.00 10.32 13.92
C GLU A 15 6.48 10.23 13.61
N PHE A 16 5.62 10.72 14.50
CA PHE A 16 4.17 10.64 14.32
C PHE A 16 3.40 11.65 15.18
N VAL A 17 2.13 11.83 14.85
CA VAL A 17 1.17 12.55 15.68
C VAL A 17 0.02 11.66 16.10
N VAL A 18 -0.57 11.96 17.25
CA VAL A 18 -1.80 11.32 17.70
C VAL A 18 -2.96 12.28 17.47
N MET A 19 -4.01 11.80 16.83
CA MET A 19 -5.25 12.56 16.63
C MET A 19 -6.43 11.88 17.29
N LYS A 20 -7.16 12.63 18.11
CA LYS A 20 -8.46 12.19 18.62
C LYS A 20 -9.52 12.41 17.55
N THR A 21 -10.22 11.33 17.20
CA THR A 21 -11.33 11.38 16.24
C THR A 21 -12.66 11.00 16.88
N PRO A 22 -13.75 11.65 16.49
CA PRO A 22 -15.11 11.23 16.83
C PRO A 22 -15.47 9.91 16.13
N HIS A 23 -16.20 9.02 16.82
CA HIS A 23 -16.61 7.71 16.27
C HIS A 23 -17.26 7.80 14.89
N SER A 24 -18.13 8.79 14.67
CA SER A 24 -18.85 8.97 13.39
C SER A 24 -17.96 9.29 12.19
N LEU A 25 -16.78 9.86 12.40
CA LEU A 25 -15.79 10.15 11.33
C LEU A 25 -14.97 8.91 10.97
N VAL A 26 -14.91 7.92 11.86
CA VAL A 26 -14.24 6.65 11.60
C VAL A 26 -15.08 5.76 10.68
N ASP A 27 -16.41 5.89 10.71
CA ASP A 27 -17.32 5.08 9.90
C ASP A 27 -17.57 5.67 8.50
N ASN A 28 -17.32 6.98 8.30
CA ASN A 28 -17.40 7.63 7.00
C ASN A 28 -16.01 7.89 6.42
N VAL A 29 -15.46 6.80 5.89
CA VAL A 29 -14.10 6.59 5.39
C VAL A 29 -13.56 7.78 4.58
N ASP A 30 -14.25 8.24 3.54
CA ASP A 30 -13.70 9.27 2.64
C ASP A 30 -13.71 10.69 3.22
N ILE A 31 -14.72 11.03 4.03
CA ILE A 31 -14.82 12.34 4.68
C ILE A 31 -13.83 12.42 5.85
N GLY A 32 -13.71 11.34 6.64
CA GLY A 32 -12.81 11.26 7.77
C GLY A 32 -11.35 11.54 7.40
N TYR A 33 -10.85 10.89 6.35
CA TYR A 33 -9.44 11.03 5.95
C TYR A 33 -9.10 12.42 5.40
N ARG A 34 -10.04 13.08 4.73
CA ARG A 34 -9.88 14.49 4.31
C ARG A 34 -9.74 15.40 5.51
N HIS A 35 -10.56 15.21 6.55
CA HIS A 35 -10.45 16.00 7.76
C HIS A 35 -9.15 15.74 8.53
N ILE A 36 -8.69 14.48 8.60
CA ILE A 36 -7.39 14.13 9.20
C ILE A 36 -6.26 14.86 8.47
N ALA A 37 -6.19 14.74 7.14
CA ALA A 37 -5.17 15.39 6.34
C ALA A 37 -5.21 16.93 6.47
N ARG A 38 -6.40 17.53 6.42
CA ARG A 38 -6.56 18.98 6.60
C ARG A 38 -6.15 19.44 8.00
N THR A 39 -6.40 18.65 9.02
CA THR A 39 -5.93 18.95 10.37
C THR A 39 -4.40 18.86 10.42
N LEU A 40 -3.79 17.84 9.80
CA LEU A 40 -2.34 17.73 9.71
C LEU A 40 -1.72 18.97 9.03
N TYR A 41 -2.14 19.31 7.81
CA TYR A 41 -1.55 20.42 7.03
C TYR A 41 -1.85 21.83 7.57
N ARG A 42 -2.60 21.96 8.66
CA ARG A 42 -2.66 23.24 9.42
C ARG A 42 -1.49 23.43 10.35
N HIS A 43 -0.85 22.34 10.77
CA HIS A 43 0.28 22.33 11.69
C HIS A 43 1.60 22.04 10.98
N TYR A 44 1.53 21.46 9.79
CA TYR A 44 2.67 21.00 9.03
C TYR A 44 2.66 21.52 7.59
N GLU A 45 3.84 21.73 7.02
CA GLU A 45 4.06 22.13 5.64
C GLU A 45 3.57 21.06 4.66
N ASP A 46 3.25 21.49 3.43
CA ASP A 46 2.86 20.59 2.34
C ASP A 46 4.10 19.89 1.76
N GLU A 47 4.61 18.88 2.46
CA GLU A 47 5.85 18.17 2.08
C GLU A 47 5.76 16.65 2.12
N PHE A 48 4.66 16.09 2.62
CA PHE A 48 4.46 14.63 2.67
C PHE A 48 3.90 14.11 1.35
N ASP A 49 4.53 13.07 0.81
CA ASP A 49 4.03 12.30 -0.33
C ASP A 49 2.89 11.37 0.11
N TRP A 50 2.93 10.88 1.35
CA TRP A 50 1.92 10.01 1.94
C TRP A 50 1.53 10.43 3.36
N ILE A 51 0.26 10.23 3.70
CA ILE A 51 -0.21 10.22 5.09
C ILE A 51 -0.63 8.79 5.41
N VAL A 52 -0.02 8.18 6.41
CA VAL A 52 -0.41 6.87 6.94
C VAL A 52 -1.25 7.07 8.18
N VAL A 53 -2.53 6.70 8.09
CA VAL A 53 -3.48 6.75 9.19
C VAL A 53 -3.57 5.36 9.81
N ILE A 54 -3.22 5.25 11.09
CA ILE A 54 -3.23 3.98 11.83
C ILE A 54 -4.23 4.09 12.97
N PHE A 55 -5.22 3.21 13.02
CA PHE A 55 -6.12 3.14 14.17
C PHE A 55 -5.47 2.39 15.32
N ASN A 56 -5.49 2.95 16.54
CA ASN A 56 -4.91 2.32 17.74
C ASN A 56 -5.76 1.15 18.27
N ILE A 57 -6.05 0.18 17.40
CA ILE A 57 -6.95 -0.95 17.63
C ILE A 57 -6.21 -2.22 17.16
N SER A 58 -6.27 -3.32 17.91
CA SER A 58 -5.71 -4.62 17.45
C SER A 58 -6.64 -5.30 16.44
N ALA A 59 -6.13 -6.27 15.66
CA ALA A 59 -7.00 -7.05 14.77
C ALA A 59 -8.11 -7.80 15.52
N GLU A 60 -7.84 -8.30 16.74
CA GLU A 60 -8.87 -8.92 17.58
C GLU A 60 -9.98 -7.93 17.94
N GLN A 61 -9.62 -6.69 18.26
CA GLN A 61 -10.59 -5.62 18.56
C GLN A 61 -11.34 -5.16 17.30
N GLN A 62 -10.70 -5.18 16.12
CA GLN A 62 -11.32 -4.85 14.84
C GLN A 62 -12.36 -5.88 14.40
N GLN A 63 -12.18 -7.17 14.69
CA GLN A 63 -13.15 -8.22 14.32
C GLN A 63 -14.56 -7.97 14.86
N TRP A 64 -14.69 -7.21 15.97
CA TRP A 64 -15.97 -6.75 16.49
C TRP A 64 -16.69 -5.73 15.60
N ARG A 65 -15.96 -4.99 14.74
CA ARG A 65 -16.49 -3.92 13.87
C ARG A 65 -17.05 -4.41 12.53
N LYS A 66 -17.03 -5.71 12.22
CA LYS A 66 -17.56 -6.29 10.95
C LYS A 66 -17.09 -5.57 9.67
N SER A 67 -15.90 -4.95 9.68
CA SER A 67 -15.30 -4.37 8.48
C SER A 67 -14.32 -5.38 7.90
N ASP A 68 -14.58 -5.82 6.66
CA ASP A 68 -13.70 -6.74 5.92
C ASP A 68 -12.48 -6.03 5.30
N VAL A 69 -12.38 -4.70 5.43
CA VAL A 69 -11.26 -3.92 4.89
C VAL A 69 -10.02 -4.12 5.78
N LYS A 70 -8.97 -4.70 5.21
CA LYS A 70 -7.70 -4.97 5.91
C LYS A 70 -6.72 -3.79 5.88
N ALA A 71 -6.76 -3.02 4.80
CA ALA A 71 -6.13 -1.72 4.64
C ALA A 71 -6.69 -1.07 3.37
N ARG A 72 -6.37 0.22 3.13
CA ARG A 72 -6.81 0.94 1.93
C ARG A 72 -5.85 2.05 1.53
N CYS A 73 -5.57 2.16 0.25
CA CYS A 73 -5.04 3.36 -0.39
C CYS A 73 -6.18 4.26 -0.88
N VAL A 74 -6.11 5.54 -0.55
CA VAL A 74 -6.96 6.58 -1.13
C VAL A 74 -6.09 7.48 -1.99
N LEU A 75 -6.19 7.31 -3.31
CA LEU A 75 -5.43 8.11 -4.27
C LEU A 75 -5.92 9.56 -4.24
N VAL A 76 -4.98 10.49 -4.07
CA VAL A 76 -5.23 11.94 -3.96
C VAL A 76 -4.66 12.68 -5.16
N ARG A 77 -3.47 12.28 -5.62
CA ARG A 77 -2.81 12.86 -6.77
C ARG A 77 -2.02 11.81 -7.55
N ASN A 78 -2.29 11.73 -8.84
CA ASN A 78 -1.45 11.08 -9.82
C ASN A 78 -1.48 11.85 -11.13
N SER A 79 -0.32 11.97 -11.77
CA SER A 79 -0.16 12.61 -13.08
C SER A 79 0.96 11.95 -13.87
N ILE A 80 1.18 10.66 -13.59
CA ILE A 80 2.27 9.89 -14.14
C ILE A 80 1.77 9.23 -15.43
N ALA A 81 2.46 9.47 -16.53
CA ALA A 81 2.13 8.78 -17.77
C ALA A 81 2.73 7.37 -17.76
N GLY A 82 2.00 6.40 -18.30
CA GLY A 82 2.49 5.02 -18.48
C GLY A 82 2.62 4.19 -17.21
N ASP A 83 1.94 4.55 -16.12
CA ASP A 83 1.78 3.68 -14.94
C ASP A 83 0.45 2.90 -14.94
N GLY A 84 -0.47 3.26 -15.85
CA GLY A 84 -1.77 2.63 -16.01
C GLY A 84 -2.82 3.13 -15.02
N ALA A 85 -2.49 4.07 -14.13
CA ALA A 85 -3.42 4.68 -13.17
C ALA A 85 -4.16 5.89 -13.80
N GLU A 86 -5.27 6.28 -13.19
CA GLU A 86 -6.01 7.46 -13.63
C GLU A 86 -5.28 8.76 -13.23
N ASP A 87 -5.39 9.77 -14.09
CA ASP A 87 -4.98 11.13 -13.75
C ASP A 87 -5.97 11.70 -12.71
N VAL A 88 -5.45 12.08 -11.54
CA VAL A 88 -6.25 12.64 -10.46
C VAL A 88 -5.49 13.77 -9.77
N ASP A 89 -6.18 14.84 -9.42
CA ASP A 89 -5.66 15.85 -8.50
C ASP A 89 -6.82 16.43 -7.68
N VAL A 90 -6.98 15.86 -6.48
CA VAL A 90 -7.92 16.35 -5.47
C VAL A 90 -7.20 16.85 -4.22
N GLY A 91 -5.88 17.09 -4.28
CA GLY A 91 -5.07 17.39 -3.10
C GLY A 91 -5.51 18.62 -2.32
N LYS A 92 -6.10 19.62 -2.99
CA LYS A 92 -6.71 20.79 -2.32
C LYS A 92 -7.81 20.40 -1.31
N LEU A 93 -8.57 19.32 -1.58
CA LEU A 93 -9.58 18.82 -0.65
C LEU A 93 -8.98 18.24 0.64
N TYR A 94 -7.71 17.82 0.59
CA TYR A 94 -6.95 17.25 1.70
C TYR A 94 -6.06 18.28 2.41
N GLY A 95 -5.99 19.52 1.92
CA GLY A 95 -5.08 20.54 2.44
C GLY A 95 -3.66 20.48 1.85
N SER A 96 -3.43 19.62 0.85
CA SER A 96 -2.16 19.48 0.13
C SER A 96 -2.27 19.98 -1.31
N PRO A 97 -1.97 21.27 -1.58
CA PRO A 97 -2.07 21.81 -2.92
C PRO A 97 -1.07 21.19 -3.91
N SER A 98 -0.01 20.50 -3.47
CA SER A 98 1.08 20.09 -4.37
C SER A 98 1.74 18.74 -4.13
N ARG A 99 1.77 18.18 -2.90
CA ARG A 99 2.61 17.00 -2.60
C ARG A 99 1.89 15.68 -2.44
N LEU A 100 0.80 15.65 -1.67
CA LEU A 100 0.16 14.41 -1.24
C LEU A 100 -0.27 13.57 -2.44
N LYS A 101 0.27 12.36 -2.53
CA LYS A 101 -0.06 11.35 -3.54
C LYS A 101 -1.24 10.50 -3.08
N SER A 102 -1.16 9.98 -1.86
CA SER A 102 -2.21 9.11 -1.30
C SER A 102 -2.31 9.21 0.22
N VAL A 103 -3.49 8.88 0.74
CA VAL A 103 -3.68 8.55 2.16
C VAL A 103 -3.77 7.04 2.30
N ILE A 104 -2.87 6.45 3.07
CA ILE A 104 -2.86 5.02 3.37
C ILE A 104 -3.55 4.81 4.71
N VAL A 105 -4.48 3.86 4.77
CA VAL A 105 -5.26 3.63 5.97
C VAL A 105 -5.12 2.21 6.46
N LEU A 106 -4.60 2.09 7.67
CA LEU A 106 -4.43 0.85 8.39
C LEU A 106 -5.45 0.82 9.52
N PRO A 107 -6.50 -0.02 9.42
CA PRO A 107 -7.60 -0.07 10.37
C PRO A 107 -7.20 -0.65 11.74
N THR A 108 -5.96 -1.11 11.87
CA THR A 108 -5.39 -1.71 13.06
C THR A 108 -3.94 -1.28 13.21
N LYS A 109 -3.42 -1.40 14.44
CA LYS A 109 -2.02 -1.16 14.78
C LYS A 109 -1.13 -2.38 14.52
N GLU A 110 -1.48 -3.23 13.57
CA GLU A 110 -0.63 -4.38 13.22
C GLU A 110 0.75 -3.90 12.71
N PRO A 111 1.81 -4.72 12.85
CA PRO A 111 3.16 -4.30 12.51
C PRO A 111 3.30 -3.77 11.07
N LEU A 112 4.00 -2.64 10.88
CA LEU A 112 4.14 -2.03 9.55
C LEU A 112 4.97 -2.88 8.60
N ILE A 113 6.06 -3.47 9.07
CA ILE A 113 6.96 -4.31 8.24
C ILE A 113 6.33 -5.67 7.86
N GLU A 114 5.35 -6.13 8.63
CA GLU A 114 4.59 -7.35 8.37
C GLU A 114 3.25 -7.06 7.67
N GLY A 115 2.88 -5.79 7.55
CA GLY A 115 1.53 -5.35 7.24
C GLY A 115 1.26 -5.02 5.78
N PHE A 116 0.02 -4.61 5.52
CA PHE A 116 -0.47 -4.24 4.20
C PHE A 116 0.10 -2.91 3.69
N ILE A 117 0.88 -2.15 4.46
CA ILE A 117 1.35 -0.82 4.05
C ILE A 117 2.11 -0.83 2.72
N LEU A 118 2.98 -1.80 2.46
CA LEU A 118 3.67 -1.89 1.16
C LEU A 118 2.71 -2.20 0.02
N HIS A 119 1.70 -3.03 0.28
CA HIS A 119 0.64 -3.32 -0.68
C HIS A 119 -0.14 -2.05 -1.01
N GLU A 120 -0.60 -1.32 0.01
CA GLU A 120 -1.35 -0.08 -0.18
C GLU A 120 -0.52 1.04 -0.81
N LEU A 121 0.77 1.14 -0.47
CA LEU A 121 1.66 2.12 -1.11
C LEU A 121 1.78 1.87 -2.61
N MET A 122 1.78 0.60 -3.04
CA MET A 122 1.85 0.25 -4.46
C MET A 122 0.63 0.76 -5.24
N HIS A 123 -0.53 0.87 -4.57
CA HIS A 123 -1.71 1.47 -5.17
C HIS A 123 -1.57 2.97 -5.49
N THR A 124 -0.46 3.62 -5.10
CA THR A 124 -0.11 4.96 -5.60
C THR A 124 0.15 4.98 -7.11
N TRP A 125 0.69 3.88 -7.66
CA TRP A 125 1.01 3.75 -9.09
C TRP A 125 0.11 2.77 -9.82
N VAL A 126 -0.71 1.98 -9.10
CA VAL A 126 -1.57 0.94 -9.66
C VAL A 126 -2.92 0.97 -8.96
N ASP A 127 -3.91 1.62 -9.55
CA ASP A 127 -5.27 1.68 -8.99
C ASP A 127 -6.17 0.56 -9.55
N GLU A 128 -7.48 0.64 -9.36
CA GLU A 128 -8.51 -0.24 -9.95
C GLU A 128 -8.32 -0.48 -11.46
N SER A 129 -7.58 0.41 -12.12
CA SER A 129 -7.14 0.32 -13.50
C SER A 129 -6.04 -0.72 -13.77
N SER A 130 -5.64 -1.60 -12.84
CA SER A 130 -4.69 -2.70 -13.15
C SER A 130 -5.10 -3.53 -14.39
N GLY A 131 -6.40 -3.65 -14.64
CA GLY A 131 -7.00 -4.22 -15.86
C GLY A 131 -6.59 -3.54 -17.17
N THR A 132 -6.16 -2.27 -17.12
CA THR A 132 -5.60 -1.50 -18.25
C THR A 132 -4.14 -1.85 -18.51
N VAL A 133 -3.38 -2.31 -17.50
CA VAL A 133 -1.98 -2.73 -17.63
C VAL A 133 -1.91 -4.17 -18.14
N LEU A 134 -2.55 -5.11 -17.43
CA LEU A 134 -2.64 -6.52 -17.78
C LEU A 134 -4.10 -6.96 -17.72
N PRO A 135 -4.56 -7.91 -18.57
CA PRO A 135 -5.88 -8.50 -18.40
C PRO A 135 -5.97 -9.19 -17.03
N THR A 136 -6.94 -8.79 -16.21
CA THR A 136 -7.18 -9.36 -14.87
C THR A 136 -8.63 -9.16 -14.47
N ASP A 137 -9.20 -10.16 -13.80
CA ASP A 137 -10.53 -10.08 -13.17
C ASP A 137 -10.46 -9.49 -11.74
N TYR A 138 -9.27 -9.06 -11.31
CA TYR A 138 -9.01 -8.45 -10.01
C TYR A 138 -8.52 -7.01 -10.20
N PRO A 139 -9.44 -6.03 -10.35
CA PRO A 139 -9.10 -4.61 -10.36
C PRO A 139 -8.18 -4.24 -9.19
N GLY A 140 -7.19 -3.38 -9.44
CA GLY A 140 -6.16 -3.03 -8.45
C GLY A 140 -5.02 -4.03 -8.34
N HIS A 141 -5.17 -5.25 -8.86
CA HIS A 141 -4.28 -6.35 -8.55
C HIS A 141 -3.78 -7.11 -9.77
N TRP A 142 -2.77 -7.96 -9.56
CA TRP A 142 -2.16 -8.75 -10.63
C TRP A 142 -2.86 -10.07 -10.92
N GLY A 143 -3.85 -10.45 -10.11
CA GLY A 143 -4.68 -11.62 -10.36
C GLY A 143 -3.85 -12.89 -10.53
N PHE A 144 -4.20 -13.67 -11.55
CA PHE A 144 -3.50 -14.89 -11.93
C PHE A 144 -2.40 -14.60 -12.95
N SER A 145 -1.39 -13.84 -12.53
CA SER A 145 -0.22 -13.56 -13.36
C SER A 145 1.10 -13.83 -12.65
N SER A 146 2.18 -13.90 -13.43
CA SER A 146 3.52 -14.13 -12.90
C SER A 146 4.24 -12.86 -12.45
N VAL A 147 3.52 -11.78 -12.11
CA VAL A 147 4.12 -10.54 -11.60
C VAL A 147 4.79 -10.78 -10.24
N ASN A 148 4.16 -11.59 -9.39
CA ASN A 148 4.66 -11.97 -8.06
C ASN A 148 5.13 -10.77 -7.23
N GLY A 149 4.27 -9.76 -7.14
CA GLY A 149 4.54 -8.51 -6.45
C GLY A 149 3.66 -8.31 -5.22
N LYS A 150 3.71 -7.11 -4.65
CA LYS A 150 2.87 -6.77 -3.49
C LYS A 150 1.39 -6.79 -3.80
N LEU A 151 0.97 -6.55 -5.05
CA LEU A 151 -0.43 -6.62 -5.49
C LEU A 151 -0.83 -8.00 -6.04
N GLY A 152 0.01 -9.03 -5.88
CA GLY A 152 -0.36 -10.43 -6.10
C GLY A 152 0.38 -11.12 -7.23
N GLY A 153 -0.22 -12.22 -7.68
CA GLY A 153 0.35 -13.13 -8.66
C GLY A 153 1.09 -14.31 -8.03
N PHE A 154 1.84 -15.02 -8.88
CA PHE A 154 2.57 -16.24 -8.51
C PHE A 154 3.99 -16.23 -9.07
N LYS A 155 4.90 -16.98 -8.43
CA LYS A 155 6.26 -17.17 -8.94
C LYS A 155 6.24 -17.95 -10.25
N LYS A 156 6.76 -17.33 -11.31
CA LYS A 156 6.75 -17.89 -12.69
C LYS A 156 7.30 -19.30 -12.76
N GLU A 157 8.37 -19.58 -12.01
CA GLU A 157 9.12 -20.84 -12.01
C GLU A 157 8.33 -21.99 -11.38
N THR A 158 7.25 -21.67 -10.66
CA THR A 158 6.41 -22.66 -9.98
C THR A 158 5.20 -23.09 -10.80
N LEU A 159 4.97 -22.45 -11.96
CA LEU A 159 3.83 -22.78 -12.82
C LEU A 159 4.03 -24.13 -13.49
N GLU A 160 3.10 -25.05 -13.26
CA GLU A 160 3.10 -26.40 -13.81
C GLU A 160 1.71 -26.71 -14.39
N LEU A 161 1.66 -27.22 -15.63
CA LEU A 161 0.42 -27.80 -16.19
C LEU A 161 0.23 -29.20 -15.62
N VAL A 162 -0.80 -29.40 -14.80
CA VAL A 162 -1.05 -30.68 -14.12
C VAL A 162 -1.89 -31.62 -15.00
N ARG A 163 -2.94 -31.08 -15.61
CA ARG A 163 -3.82 -31.76 -16.57
C ARG A 163 -4.49 -30.70 -17.44
N ASP A 164 -5.27 -31.12 -18.43
CA ASP A 164 -5.95 -30.20 -19.36
C ASP A 164 -6.54 -28.99 -18.63
N ARG A 165 -6.04 -27.79 -18.97
CA ARG A 165 -6.41 -26.48 -18.42
C ARG A 165 -6.20 -26.25 -16.92
N VAL A 166 -5.68 -27.22 -16.16
CA VAL A 166 -5.46 -27.11 -14.71
C VAL A 166 -3.97 -26.89 -14.43
N TYR A 167 -3.68 -25.76 -13.78
CA TYR A 167 -2.33 -25.32 -13.47
C TYR A 167 -2.10 -25.32 -11.96
N ALA A 168 -0.94 -25.84 -11.55
CA ALA A 168 -0.39 -25.71 -10.21
C ALA A 168 0.59 -24.54 -10.16
N VAL A 169 0.59 -23.82 -9.04
CA VAL A 169 1.60 -22.81 -8.69
C VAL A 169 1.99 -22.98 -7.23
N GLY A 170 3.12 -22.41 -6.84
CA GLY A 170 3.51 -22.28 -5.43
C GLY A 170 2.58 -21.33 -4.66
N SER A 171 3.06 -20.82 -3.52
CA SER A 171 2.38 -19.75 -2.78
C SER A 171 1.95 -18.63 -3.72
N PHE A 172 0.65 -18.31 -3.73
CA PHE A 172 0.10 -17.20 -4.49
C PHE A 172 -1.07 -16.55 -3.76
N SER A 173 -1.43 -15.36 -4.23
CA SER A 173 -2.77 -14.80 -4.03
C SER A 173 -3.09 -13.81 -5.15
N PRO A 174 -4.35 -13.79 -5.66
CA PRO A 174 -4.74 -12.87 -6.72
C PRO A 174 -4.68 -11.39 -6.32
N THR A 175 -4.83 -11.10 -5.04
CA THR A 175 -5.01 -9.74 -4.49
C THR A 175 -3.89 -9.34 -3.54
N GLY A 176 -2.68 -9.86 -3.74
CA GLY A 176 -1.52 -9.51 -2.90
C GLY A 176 -0.71 -10.73 -2.52
N ALA A 177 0.62 -10.63 -2.55
CA ALA A 177 1.48 -11.72 -2.13
C ALA A 177 1.09 -12.19 -0.72
N ARG A 178 1.16 -13.50 -0.46
CA ARG A 178 1.04 -13.98 0.92
C ARG A 178 2.11 -13.29 1.76
N LEU A 179 1.75 -12.94 2.99
CA LEU A 179 2.68 -12.45 4.01
C LEU A 179 3.99 -13.24 3.84
N HIS A 180 5.12 -12.53 3.70
CA HIS A 180 6.49 -13.06 3.51
C HIS A 180 7.02 -13.30 2.08
N ASP A 181 6.24 -13.20 1.00
CA ASP A 181 6.79 -13.35 -0.36
C ASP A 181 7.32 -12.02 -0.95
N GLY A 182 8.64 -11.81 -0.79
CA GLY A 182 9.45 -10.84 -1.57
C GLY A 182 9.11 -9.35 -1.42
N GLY A 183 9.86 -8.51 -2.16
CA GLY A 183 9.61 -7.08 -2.34
C GLY A 183 8.58 -6.81 -3.44
N TYR A 184 8.65 -5.62 -4.05
CA TYR A 184 7.88 -5.31 -5.25
C TYR A 184 8.35 -6.15 -6.45
N GLY A 185 7.40 -6.58 -7.27
CA GLY A 185 7.67 -7.31 -8.51
C GLY A 185 8.29 -6.40 -9.58
N ALA A 186 8.93 -6.97 -10.61
CA ALA A 186 9.60 -6.17 -11.65
C ALA A 186 8.63 -5.21 -12.39
N LEU A 187 7.40 -5.66 -12.67
CA LEU A 187 6.40 -4.76 -13.27
C LEU A 187 6.05 -3.61 -12.32
N GLU A 188 5.84 -3.88 -11.03
CA GLU A 188 5.56 -2.85 -10.02
C GLU A 188 6.70 -1.84 -9.92
N LEU A 189 7.95 -2.31 -9.91
CA LEU A 189 9.13 -1.44 -9.92
C LEU A 189 9.21 -0.60 -11.21
N TYR A 190 8.78 -1.13 -12.37
CA TYR A 190 8.72 -0.35 -13.61
C TYR A 190 7.65 0.73 -13.55
N LEU A 191 6.44 0.40 -13.09
CA LEU A 191 5.33 1.35 -12.96
C LEU A 191 5.61 2.43 -11.90
N ALA A 192 6.36 2.10 -10.85
CA ALA A 192 6.88 3.09 -9.90
C ALA A 192 7.99 3.98 -10.49
N GLY A 193 8.53 3.62 -11.66
CA GLY A 193 9.64 4.32 -12.31
C GLY A 193 10.98 4.03 -11.63
N TRP A 194 11.18 2.82 -11.13
CA TRP A 194 12.40 2.41 -10.42
C TRP A 194 13.32 1.49 -11.19
N ILE A 195 12.81 0.82 -12.23
CA ILE A 195 13.63 0.07 -13.17
C ILE A 195 13.28 0.44 -14.62
N PRO A 196 14.24 0.36 -15.56
CA PRO A 196 13.95 0.50 -16.97
C PRO A 196 13.20 -0.73 -17.51
N LYS A 197 12.51 -0.58 -18.65
CA LYS A 197 11.71 -1.67 -19.23
C LYS A 197 12.52 -2.94 -19.51
N GLN A 198 13.81 -2.82 -19.79
CA GLN A 198 14.71 -3.94 -20.07
C GLN A 198 14.92 -4.89 -18.86
N GLU A 199 14.64 -4.43 -17.64
CA GLU A 199 14.69 -5.26 -16.43
C GLU A 199 13.36 -5.98 -16.15
N VAL A 200 12.30 -5.73 -16.94
CA VAL A 200 11.00 -6.39 -16.78
C VAL A 200 10.97 -7.69 -17.59
N PRO A 201 10.90 -8.88 -16.94
CA PRO A 201 10.80 -10.14 -17.65
C PRO A 201 9.40 -10.32 -18.25
N ASN A 202 9.30 -11.21 -19.24
CA ASN A 202 8.00 -11.60 -19.78
C ASN A 202 7.08 -12.16 -18.69
N ILE A 203 5.84 -11.69 -18.67
CA ILE A 203 4.83 -11.99 -17.68
C ILE A 203 3.88 -13.04 -18.25
N LEU A 204 3.59 -14.09 -17.49
CA LEU A 204 2.57 -15.07 -17.82
C LEU A 204 1.25 -14.63 -17.21
N VAL A 205 0.17 -14.62 -18.00
CA VAL A 205 -1.18 -14.25 -17.53
C VAL A 205 -2.13 -15.40 -17.83
N ALA A 206 -2.85 -15.86 -16.81
CA ALA A 206 -3.91 -16.84 -16.98
C ALA A 206 -5.22 -16.15 -17.33
N GLU A 207 -5.92 -16.65 -18.35
CA GLU A 207 -7.16 -16.05 -18.83
C GLU A 207 -8.37 -16.94 -18.54
N ASN A 208 -9.51 -16.31 -18.24
CA ASN A 208 -10.79 -16.95 -17.94
C ASN A 208 -10.65 -17.99 -16.81
N VAL A 209 -10.18 -17.52 -15.66
CA VAL A 209 -9.76 -18.38 -14.55
C VAL A 209 -10.94 -18.85 -13.71
N LYS A 210 -10.91 -20.14 -13.32
CA LYS A 210 -11.74 -20.68 -12.24
C LYS A 210 -10.84 -21.08 -11.08
N TRP A 211 -11.16 -20.61 -9.88
CA TRP A 211 -10.40 -20.85 -8.66
C TRP A 211 -11.33 -20.80 -7.43
N PRO A 212 -11.09 -21.62 -6.38
CA PRO A 212 -10.02 -22.61 -6.26
C PRO A 212 -10.32 -23.92 -6.99
N VAL A 213 -9.27 -24.55 -7.54
CA VAL A 213 -9.34 -25.89 -8.13
C VAL A 213 -8.50 -26.87 -7.31
N LYS A 214 -9.10 -28.01 -6.99
CA LYS A 214 -8.42 -29.09 -6.28
C LYS A 214 -7.43 -29.80 -7.22
N ILE A 215 -6.15 -29.74 -6.88
CA ILE A 215 -5.07 -30.39 -7.65
C ILE A 215 -4.75 -31.78 -7.11
N ARG A 216 -4.83 -31.99 -5.79
CA ARG A 216 -4.61 -33.28 -5.11
C ARG A 216 -5.70 -33.52 -4.07
N ASP A 217 -5.94 -34.80 -3.73
CA ASP A 217 -7.00 -35.16 -2.77
C ASP A 217 -6.73 -34.76 -1.32
N GLU A 218 -5.51 -34.31 -1.02
CA GLU A 218 -5.02 -33.99 0.31
C GLU A 218 -5.10 -32.48 0.58
N TRP A 219 -5.72 -32.12 1.71
CA TRP A 219 -5.66 -30.77 2.27
C TRP A 219 -4.24 -30.51 2.79
N ILE A 220 -3.41 -29.84 2.00
CA ILE A 220 -2.09 -29.39 2.45
C ILE A 220 -2.29 -28.12 3.29
N TRP A 221 -2.38 -28.29 4.62
CA TRP A 221 -2.43 -27.20 5.60
C TRP A 221 -1.06 -26.56 5.88
N THR A 222 -0.04 -26.82 5.06
CA THR A 222 1.27 -26.18 5.22
C THR A 222 1.36 -24.95 4.31
N ILE A 223 2.16 -23.98 4.75
CA ILE A 223 2.42 -22.65 4.15
C ILE A 223 3.06 -22.76 2.72
N GLN A 224 3.08 -23.96 2.13
CA GLN A 224 3.45 -24.25 0.74
C GLN A 224 2.31 -25.02 0.03
N ALA A 225 1.06 -24.61 0.24
CA ALA A 225 -0.06 -25.18 -0.49
C ALA A 225 0.21 -24.97 -1.99
N VAL A 226 0.43 -26.07 -2.72
CA VAL A 226 0.34 -26.04 -4.17
C VAL A 226 -1.10 -25.71 -4.46
N GLU A 227 -1.32 -24.49 -4.91
CA GLU A 227 -2.66 -24.01 -5.19
C GLU A 227 -2.92 -24.15 -6.69
N GLY A 228 -4.19 -24.38 -7.01
CA GLY A 228 -4.59 -24.69 -8.35
C GLY A 228 -5.67 -23.80 -8.88
N PHE A 229 -5.56 -23.50 -10.17
CA PHE A 229 -6.61 -22.84 -10.92
C PHE A 229 -6.78 -23.53 -12.27
N GLU A 230 -8.00 -23.46 -12.80
CA GLU A 230 -8.29 -23.79 -14.20
C GLU A 230 -8.24 -22.50 -15.01
N ALA A 231 -7.59 -22.51 -16.16
CA ALA A 231 -7.55 -21.37 -17.07
C ALA A 231 -7.75 -21.85 -18.51
N GLU A 232 -8.37 -21.03 -19.36
CA GLU A 232 -8.53 -21.38 -20.78
C GLU A 232 -7.17 -21.53 -21.46
N ARG A 233 -6.25 -20.61 -21.16
CA ARG A 233 -4.87 -20.60 -21.62
C ARG A 233 -4.01 -19.69 -20.74
N ILE A 234 -2.70 -19.82 -20.90
CA ILE A 234 -1.70 -18.88 -20.37
C ILE A 234 -1.14 -18.08 -21.55
N THR A 235 -1.23 -16.76 -21.50
CA THR A 235 -0.60 -15.87 -22.48
C THR A 235 0.67 -15.25 -21.92
N THR A 236 1.60 -14.92 -22.82
CA THR A 236 2.85 -14.25 -22.47
C THR A 236 2.76 -12.79 -22.90
N TRP A 237 3.00 -11.89 -21.95
CA TRP A 237 3.02 -10.45 -22.15
C TRP A 237 4.46 -9.94 -22.03
N THR A 238 4.93 -9.24 -23.06
CA THR A 238 6.21 -8.51 -23.01
C THR A 238 5.99 -7.10 -22.48
N ILE A 239 7.05 -6.47 -21.99
CA ILE A 239 6.96 -5.08 -21.55
C ILE A 239 6.61 -4.11 -22.69
N ASP A 240 7.05 -4.38 -23.92
CA ASP A 240 6.70 -3.54 -25.07
C ASP A 240 5.20 -3.61 -25.37
N GLN A 241 4.55 -4.77 -25.22
CA GLN A 241 3.08 -4.89 -25.36
C GLN A 241 2.33 -4.12 -24.27
N ILE A 242 2.87 -4.05 -23.05
CA ILE A 242 2.30 -3.27 -21.96
C ILE A 242 2.47 -1.78 -22.27
N VAL A 243 3.66 -1.35 -22.70
CA VAL A 243 3.94 0.04 -23.12
C VAL A 243 3.05 0.46 -24.29
N ASP A 244 2.82 -0.39 -25.28
CA ASP A 244 1.91 -0.10 -26.39
C ASP A 244 0.47 0.15 -25.91
N ARG A 245 0.10 -0.39 -24.74
CA ARG A 245 -1.23 -0.27 -24.15
C ARG A 245 -1.39 0.94 -23.24
N ILE A 246 -0.41 1.23 -22.39
CA ILE A 246 -0.50 2.29 -21.36
C ILE A 246 0.38 3.51 -21.64
N GLY A 247 1.22 3.45 -22.67
CA GLY A 247 2.26 4.43 -22.96
C GLY A 247 3.58 4.14 -22.26
N GLU A 248 4.63 4.87 -22.67
CA GLU A 248 5.93 4.82 -21.99
C GLU A 248 5.84 5.48 -20.61
N ARG A 249 6.51 4.88 -19.62
CA ARG A 249 6.55 5.40 -18.25
C ARG A 249 7.34 6.71 -18.17
N VAL A 250 6.66 7.81 -17.84
CA VAL A 250 7.25 9.15 -17.69
C VAL A 250 6.82 9.80 -16.35
N PRO A 251 7.76 10.25 -15.51
CA PRO A 251 9.22 10.21 -15.66
C PRO A 251 9.78 8.78 -15.69
N ASN A 252 10.84 8.53 -16.45
CA ASN A 252 11.42 7.18 -16.53
C ASN A 252 12.23 6.81 -15.26
N ALA A 253 12.93 5.69 -15.32
CA ALA A 253 13.70 5.17 -14.19
C ALA A 253 14.81 6.10 -13.66
N SER A 254 15.41 6.93 -14.53
CA SER A 254 16.46 7.87 -14.12
C SER A 254 15.93 9.20 -13.56
N GLU A 255 14.68 9.53 -13.83
CA GLU A 255 14.10 10.84 -13.48
C GLU A 255 13.03 10.74 -12.39
N SER A 256 12.51 9.54 -12.14
CA SER A 256 11.48 9.33 -11.12
C SER A 256 11.98 9.61 -9.72
N GLN A 257 11.09 10.14 -8.88
CA GLN A 257 11.30 10.34 -7.46
C GLN A 257 11.72 9.02 -6.78
N LYS A 258 12.78 9.09 -5.96
CA LYS A 258 13.32 7.97 -5.17
C LYS A 258 13.30 8.22 -3.67
N HIS A 259 13.08 9.46 -3.26
CA HIS A 259 13.06 9.86 -1.86
C HIS A 259 11.66 10.40 -1.57
N PHE A 260 10.97 9.73 -0.65
CA PHE A 260 9.61 10.04 -0.28
C PHE A 260 9.54 10.46 1.18
N ARG A 261 8.55 11.29 1.51
CA ARG A 261 8.23 11.70 2.88
C ARG A 261 6.86 11.17 3.27
N MET A 262 6.74 10.69 4.49
CA MET A 262 5.52 10.13 5.04
C MET A 262 5.21 10.74 6.39
N ALA A 263 3.97 11.22 6.56
CA ALA A 263 3.46 11.54 7.89
C ALA A 263 2.71 10.33 8.46
N THR A 264 2.99 10.00 9.71
CA THR A 264 2.20 8.97 10.42
C THR A 264 1.24 9.64 11.39
N VAL A 265 -0.04 9.28 11.28
CA VAL A 265 -1.12 9.75 12.15
C VAL A 265 -1.73 8.54 12.86
N VAL A 266 -1.53 8.46 14.17
CA VAL A 266 -2.18 7.47 15.02
C VAL A 266 -3.53 8.03 15.47
N VAL A 267 -4.59 7.30 15.19
CA VAL A 267 -5.96 7.69 15.54
C VAL A 267 -6.37 7.01 16.83
N GLU A 268 -6.81 7.83 17.79
CA GLU A 268 -7.45 7.39 19.02
C GLU A 268 -8.93 7.81 19.06
N ASN A 269 -9.70 7.10 19.88
CA ASN A 269 -11.06 7.48 20.24
C ASN A 269 -11.34 7.11 21.71
N GLU A 270 -12.58 7.29 22.16
CA GLU A 270 -12.94 7.07 23.57
C GLU A 270 -12.86 5.59 23.97
N ASP A 271 -13.18 4.68 23.05
CA ASP A 271 -13.09 3.23 23.27
C ASP A 271 -11.65 2.71 23.23
N PHE A 272 -10.80 3.36 22.42
CA PHE A 272 -9.41 2.98 22.17
C PHE A 272 -8.47 4.19 22.31
N PRO A 273 -8.25 4.66 23.56
CA PRO A 273 -7.36 5.79 23.82
C PRO A 273 -5.90 5.41 23.59
N PHE A 274 -5.09 6.38 23.14
CA PHE A 274 -3.64 6.25 23.05
C PHE A 274 -3.02 6.13 24.45
N LYS A 275 -2.07 5.22 24.63
CA LYS A 275 -1.37 5.00 25.89
C LYS A 275 0.11 5.30 25.73
N LEU A 276 0.76 5.70 26.81
CA LEU A 276 2.22 5.96 26.80
C LEU A 276 3.02 4.73 26.38
N ASP A 277 2.56 3.52 26.72
CA ASP A 277 3.19 2.27 26.30
C ASP A 277 3.10 2.03 24.78
N ASP A 278 2.18 2.70 24.07
CA ASP A 278 2.08 2.61 22.60
C ASP A 278 3.20 3.41 21.90
N ILE A 279 3.84 4.37 22.58
CA ILE A 279 4.87 5.25 21.96
C ILE A 279 6.03 4.42 21.42
N ALA A 280 6.66 3.60 22.27
CA ALA A 280 7.81 2.80 21.88
C ALA A 280 7.46 1.80 20.77
N TYR A 281 6.22 1.31 20.75
CA TYR A 281 5.73 0.44 19.70
C TYR A 281 5.68 1.18 18.35
N PHE A 282 4.98 2.31 18.27
CA PHE A 282 4.87 3.06 17.01
C PHE A 282 6.21 3.59 16.53
N GLN A 283 7.05 4.13 17.42
CA GLN A 283 8.40 4.58 17.05
C GLN A 283 9.23 3.45 16.46
N GLN A 284 9.22 2.27 17.09
CA GLN A 284 9.95 1.11 16.55
C GLN A 284 9.41 0.68 15.18
N GLN A 285 8.09 0.61 15.00
CA GLN A 285 7.50 0.21 13.72
C GLN A 285 7.83 1.20 12.59
N ILE A 286 7.73 2.50 12.88
CA ILE A 286 8.01 3.56 11.91
C ILE A 286 9.51 3.60 11.57
N ASP A 287 10.39 3.50 12.57
CA ASP A 287 11.83 3.41 12.36
C ASP A 287 12.19 2.21 11.48
N LEU A 288 11.76 1.00 11.85
CA LEU A 288 12.06 -0.21 11.07
C LEU A 288 11.56 -0.09 9.63
N PHE A 289 10.36 0.45 9.42
CA PHE A 289 9.77 0.60 8.11
C PHE A 289 10.47 1.66 7.22
N SER A 290 10.95 2.76 7.83
CA SER A 290 11.55 3.90 7.12
C SER A 290 13.09 3.85 7.02
N ARG A 291 13.74 2.87 7.65
CA ARG A 291 15.19 2.66 7.53
C ARG A 291 15.65 2.62 6.06
N PRO A 292 16.65 3.41 5.66
CA PRO A 292 17.19 3.44 4.30
C PRO A 292 18.23 2.33 4.06
N GLU A 293 18.05 1.19 4.71
CA GLU A 293 18.95 0.04 4.69
C GLU A 293 18.16 -1.25 4.91
N SER A 294 18.79 -2.39 4.57
CA SER A 294 18.15 -3.69 4.75
C SER A 294 17.95 -4.03 6.22
N ILE A 295 16.75 -4.45 6.60
CA ILE A 295 16.46 -4.95 7.96
C ILE A 295 16.52 -6.47 8.07
N LEU A 296 16.73 -7.16 6.95
CA LEU A 296 16.78 -8.63 6.88
C LEU A 296 17.91 -9.25 7.71
N HIS A 297 18.90 -8.47 8.14
CA HIS A 297 19.99 -8.96 8.97
C HIS A 297 19.68 -8.97 10.47
N LEU A 298 18.62 -8.29 10.93
CA LEU A 298 18.39 -8.00 12.36
C LEU A 298 18.05 -9.23 13.20
N ASN A 299 17.13 -10.09 12.75
CA ASN A 299 16.86 -11.39 13.38
C ASN A 299 16.05 -12.32 12.45
N GLU A 300 15.88 -13.60 12.84
CA GLU A 300 15.21 -14.62 12.01
C GLU A 300 13.72 -14.36 11.75
N ILE A 301 13.05 -13.60 12.62
CA ILE A 301 11.63 -13.23 12.45
C ILE A 301 11.55 -12.09 11.42
N VAL A 302 12.37 -11.05 11.58
CA VAL A 302 12.43 -9.88 10.70
C VAL A 302 12.93 -10.24 9.28
N ARG A 303 13.72 -11.31 9.11
CA ARG A 303 14.16 -11.85 7.80
C ARG A 303 13.05 -12.12 6.78
N LYS A 304 11.82 -12.28 7.25
CA LYS A 304 10.67 -12.60 6.39
C LYS A 304 9.91 -11.35 5.96
N PHE A 305 10.35 -10.18 6.39
CA PHE A 305 9.65 -8.92 6.24
C PHE A 305 10.54 -7.88 5.58
N HIS A 306 9.93 -7.06 4.72
CA HIS A 306 10.64 -6.02 4.00
C HIS A 306 10.21 -4.68 4.59
N ASN A 307 11.19 -3.81 4.87
CA ASN A 307 10.89 -2.39 4.97
C ASN A 307 10.74 -1.80 3.55
N PHE A 308 10.48 -0.50 3.44
CA PHE A 308 10.32 0.13 2.13
C PHE A 308 11.58 0.00 1.27
N TRP A 309 12.77 0.17 1.86
CA TRP A 309 14.04 0.05 1.15
C TRP A 309 14.24 -1.37 0.57
N ASP A 310 14.06 -2.41 1.40
CA ASP A 310 14.16 -3.81 1.00
C ASP A 310 13.13 -4.14 -0.09
N ALA A 311 11.90 -3.64 0.03
CA ALA A 311 10.84 -3.90 -0.94
C ALA A 311 11.16 -3.31 -2.32
N THR A 312 11.91 -2.21 -2.38
CA THR A 312 12.35 -1.60 -3.65
C THR A 312 13.67 -2.19 -4.19
N GLY A 313 14.28 -3.13 -3.46
CA GLY A 313 15.64 -3.59 -3.73
C GLY A 313 16.67 -2.46 -3.61
N GLY A 314 16.45 -1.54 -2.68
CA GLY A 314 17.31 -0.40 -2.38
C GLY A 314 17.25 0.76 -3.37
N ARG A 315 16.21 0.83 -4.20
CA ARG A 315 16.05 1.86 -5.24
C ARG A 315 15.35 3.12 -4.76
N ALA A 316 14.61 3.04 -3.65
CA ALA A 316 13.91 4.17 -3.06
C ALA A 316 13.95 4.13 -1.53
N THR A 317 13.76 5.30 -0.92
CA THR A 317 13.74 5.49 0.53
C THR A 317 12.51 6.29 0.93
N ILE A 318 12.08 6.12 2.17
CA ILE A 318 10.99 6.89 2.78
C ILE A 318 11.49 7.46 4.12
N SER A 319 11.24 8.74 4.39
CA SER A 319 11.51 9.35 5.70
C SER A 319 10.20 9.64 6.42
N ALA A 320 10.15 9.37 7.73
CA ALA A 320 8.96 9.55 8.55
C ALA A 320 9.10 10.66 9.62
N ASP A 321 10.10 11.54 9.49
CA ASP A 321 10.29 12.66 10.42
C ASP A 321 9.20 13.73 10.25
N MET A 322 8.58 14.10 11.37
CA MET A 322 7.58 15.16 11.52
C MET A 322 8.22 16.50 11.92
N ALA A 323 9.43 16.52 12.48
CA ALA A 323 10.02 17.72 13.08
C ALA A 323 10.42 18.76 12.04
N SER A 324 11.01 18.34 10.92
CA SER A 324 11.34 19.21 9.79
C SER A 324 10.11 19.83 9.11
N ALA A 325 8.92 19.32 9.41
CA ALA A 325 7.68 19.62 8.72
C ALA A 325 6.82 20.71 9.36
N LYS A 326 7.16 21.24 10.54
CA LYS A 326 6.22 22.07 11.32
C LYS A 326 6.10 23.49 10.79
N ILE A 327 4.87 23.99 10.68
CA ILE A 327 4.60 25.42 10.47
C ILE A 327 4.95 26.14 11.78
N PRO A 328 5.75 27.23 11.75
CA PRO A 328 6.03 28.04 12.93
C PRO A 328 4.72 28.50 13.60
N ASP A 329 4.56 28.23 14.89
CA ASP A 329 3.34 28.53 15.65
C ASP A 329 2.97 30.02 15.57
N ASN A 330 1.99 30.33 14.73
CA ASN A 330 1.37 31.64 14.59
C ASN A 330 -0.15 31.46 14.46
N SER A 331 -0.77 31.00 15.55
CA SER A 331 -2.18 31.15 15.92
C SER A 331 -3.25 30.21 15.30
N VAL A 332 -4.18 29.86 16.19
CA VAL A 332 -5.40 29.03 16.05
C VAL A 332 -6.27 29.45 14.87
N VAL A 333 -6.65 28.48 14.01
CA VAL A 333 -7.62 28.70 12.93
C VAL A 333 -8.79 27.72 13.04
N SER A 334 -9.95 28.26 13.40
CA SER A 334 -11.24 27.57 13.38
C SER A 334 -11.71 27.33 11.94
N VAL A 335 -12.15 26.11 11.66
CA VAL A 335 -12.76 25.75 10.37
C VAL A 335 -14.24 26.07 10.40
N LYS A 336 -14.71 26.82 9.40
CA LYS A 336 -16.10 26.71 8.96
C LYS A 336 -16.13 25.71 7.81
N ASP A 337 -17.06 24.78 7.89
CA ASP A 337 -17.36 23.81 6.83
C ASP A 337 -17.94 24.56 5.63
N ASP A 338 -17.33 24.38 4.45
CA ASP A 338 -17.90 24.73 3.14
C ASP A 338 -18.17 23.45 2.36
#